data_AF-A0A1G2ZYD4-F1
#
_entry.id   AF-A0A1G2ZYD4-F1
#
_cell.length_a   1.000
_cell.length_b   1.000
_cell.length_c   1.000
_cell.angle_alpha   90.00
_cell.angle_beta   90.00
_cell.angle_gamma   90.00
#
_symmetry.space_group_name_H-M   'P 1'
#
loop_
_entity.id
_entity.type
_entity.pdbx_description
1 polymer ?
#
loop_
_entity_poly.entity_id
_entity_poly.type
_entity_poly.pdbx_seq_one_letter_code
_entity_poly.pdbx_strand_id
1 'polypeptide(L)'
;MNCKVENRFRLFFGLEECIKRCVMNMNTQVREILNATILAGKANRATIGDDDSLSASGLIDSLGLLMLVGEIEKKFHVKVPPRDYSLNTFDSVAKISAYLSGIVPKG
;
A
#
# COMPACT_ATOMS: atom_id res chain seq x y z
N MET A 1 19.75 21.48 6.39
CA MET A 1 20.81 20.91 7.26
C MET A 1 20.85 19.40 7.05
N ASN A 2 22.05 18.84 7.02
CA ASN A 2 22.46 17.58 6.38
C ASN A 2 21.64 16.33 6.73
N CYS A 3 21.06 15.69 5.71
CA CYS A 3 20.53 14.33 5.82
C CYS A 3 21.57 13.35 5.26
N LYS A 4 22.22 12.61 6.16
CA LYS A 4 23.27 11.63 5.83
C LYS A 4 22.58 10.37 5.30
N VAL A 5 22.75 10.10 4.01
CA VAL A 5 22.19 8.90 3.35
C VAL A 5 23.14 7.74 3.60
N GLU A 6 22.94 7.02 4.71
CA GLU A 6 23.63 5.74 4.93
C GLU A 6 22.96 4.64 4.12
N ASN A 7 23.48 4.57 2.91
CA ASN A 7 23.28 3.63 1.84
C ASN A 7 23.68 2.20 2.26
N ARG A 8 22.73 1.29 2.42
CA ARG A 8 23.02 -0.15 2.31
C ARG A 8 21.81 -1.02 1.94
N PHE A 9 21.14 -0.73 0.83
CA PHE A 9 20.51 -1.76 -0.01
C PHE A 9 20.16 -1.17 -1.38
N ARG A 10 21.07 -1.33 -2.36
CA ARG A 10 20.78 -1.04 -3.78
C ARG A 10 19.91 -2.17 -4.33
N LEU A 11 18.84 -1.85 -5.03
CA LEU A 11 18.70 -2.01 -6.49
C LEU A 11 17.22 -1.76 -6.89
N PHE A 12 17.03 -0.90 -7.91
CA PHE A 12 15.79 -0.35 -8.47
C PHE A 12 15.13 0.81 -7.71
N PHE A 13 14.82 1.88 -8.45
CA PHE A 13 14.18 3.16 -8.07
C PHE A 13 15.10 4.23 -7.46
N GLY A 14 15.51 5.18 -8.31
CA GLY A 14 16.40 6.30 -7.98
C GLY A 14 15.69 7.51 -7.38
N LEU A 15 16.46 8.29 -6.61
CA LEU A 15 16.41 9.74 -6.28
C LEU A 15 15.07 10.50 -6.03
N GLU A 16 13.90 10.05 -6.49
CA GLU A 16 12.60 10.70 -6.27
C GLU A 16 12.01 10.44 -4.87
N GLU A 17 12.49 9.43 -4.15
CA GLU A 17 11.89 8.97 -2.89
C GLU A 17 12.24 9.85 -1.66
N CYS A 18 13.22 10.76 -1.77
CA CYS A 18 13.60 11.64 -0.66
C CYS A 18 12.55 12.73 -0.35
N ILE A 19 11.72 13.11 -1.34
CA ILE A 19 10.69 14.14 -1.13
C ILE A 19 9.41 13.52 -0.52
N LYS A 20 9.05 12.28 -0.90
CA LYS A 20 7.86 11.58 -0.39
C LYS A 20 7.86 11.34 1.11
N ARG A 21 9.04 11.31 1.74
CA ARG A 21 9.20 10.98 3.16
C ARG A 21 8.66 12.05 4.12
N CYS A 22 8.43 13.29 3.68
CA CYS A 22 8.12 14.41 4.59
C CYS A 22 6.64 14.53 5.01
N VAL A 23 5.67 13.95 4.29
CA VAL A 23 4.27 13.87 4.74
C VAL A 23 3.66 12.59 4.18
N MET A 24 3.60 11.52 4.97
CA MET A 24 2.91 10.29 4.55
C MET A 24 1.62 10.10 5.35
N ASN A 25 0.48 10.26 4.68
CA ASN A 25 -0.82 9.82 5.17
C ASN A 25 -0.96 8.30 4.92
N MET A 26 -1.69 7.57 5.77
CA MET A 26 -1.90 6.12 5.61
C MET A 26 -2.51 5.78 4.25
N ASN A 27 -3.47 6.59 3.78
CA ASN A 27 -4.06 6.45 2.45
C ASN A 27 -2.99 6.56 1.34
N THR A 28 -2.02 7.47 1.49
CA THR A 28 -0.90 7.62 0.55
C THR A 28 -0.03 6.37 0.54
N GLN A 29 0.26 5.79 1.71
CA GLN A 29 1.05 4.57 1.80
C GLN A 29 0.35 3.36 1.18
N VAL A 30 -0.96 3.24 1.38
CA VAL A 30 -1.78 2.18 0.78
C VAL A 30 -1.81 2.34 -0.74
N ARG A 31 -1.98 3.56 -1.25
CA ARG A 31 -1.93 3.85 -2.70
C ARG A 31 -0.59 3.46 -3.32
N GLU A 32 0.52 3.71 -2.64
CA GLU A 32 1.83 3.27 -3.11
C GLU A 32 1.94 1.75 -3.21
N ILE A 33 1.42 1.01 -2.22
CA ILE A 33 1.42 -0.46 -2.27
C ILE A 33 0.55 -0.93 -3.44
N LEU A 34 -0.66 -0.39 -3.59
CA LEU A 34 -1.53 -0.74 -4.72
C LEU A 34 -0.85 -0.48 -6.07
N ASN A 35 -0.15 0.65 -6.19
CA ASN A 35 0.61 0.98 -7.39
C ASN A 35 1.76 -0.01 -7.67
N ALA A 36 2.47 -0.42 -6.62
CA ALA A 36 3.61 -1.33 -6.73
C ALA A 36 3.20 -2.79 -6.96
N THR A 37 2.10 -3.23 -6.35
CA THR A 37 1.68 -4.64 -6.34
C THR A 37 0.73 -4.99 -7.48
N ILE A 38 -0.23 -4.12 -7.77
CA ILE A 38 -1.36 -4.42 -8.66
C ILE A 38 -1.25 -3.69 -10.00
N LEU A 39 -0.74 -2.47 -9.99
CA LEU A 39 -0.65 -1.62 -11.19
C LEU A 39 0.73 -1.63 -11.86
N ALA A 40 1.68 -2.43 -11.37
CA ALA A 40 2.97 -2.65 -12.01
C ALA A 40 2.79 -3.31 -13.39
N GLY A 41 2.55 -2.49 -14.42
CA GLY A 41 2.31 -2.91 -15.80
C GLY A 41 1.01 -2.36 -16.43
N LYS A 42 0.06 -1.84 -15.63
CA LYS A 42 -1.14 -1.15 -16.14
C LYS A 42 -0.84 0.35 -16.25
N ALA A 43 -0.67 0.84 -17.49
CA ALA A 43 -0.33 2.24 -17.79
C ALA A 43 -1.36 3.28 -17.30
N ASN A 44 -2.56 2.84 -16.93
CA ASN A 44 -3.52 3.69 -16.25
C ASN A 44 -3.27 3.67 -14.75
N ARG A 45 -2.50 4.65 -14.28
CA ARG A 45 -2.65 5.18 -12.91
C ARG A 45 -4.03 5.84 -12.83
N ALA A 46 -5.08 5.03 -12.87
CA ALA A 46 -6.42 5.51 -12.61
C ALA A 46 -6.38 6.22 -11.26
N THR A 47 -6.91 7.44 -11.22
CA THR A 47 -7.03 8.17 -9.96
C THR A 47 -8.14 7.51 -9.17
N ILE A 48 -7.80 6.50 -8.38
CA ILE A 48 -8.73 5.79 -7.51
C ILE A 48 -9.03 6.71 -6.33
N GLY A 49 -10.29 7.03 -6.08
CA GLY A 49 -10.74 7.73 -4.87
C GLY A 49 -10.49 6.91 -3.61
N ASP A 50 -10.53 7.53 -2.43
CA ASP A 50 -10.31 6.78 -1.18
C ASP A 50 -11.42 5.74 -0.92
N ASP A 51 -12.64 6.02 -1.39
CA ASP A 51 -13.83 5.18 -1.24
C ASP A 51 -14.17 4.33 -2.47
N ASP A 52 -13.38 4.42 -3.53
CA ASP A 52 -13.60 3.65 -4.75
C ASP A 52 -13.38 2.16 -4.51
N SER A 53 -14.30 1.34 -5.02
CA SER A 53 -14.22 -0.11 -4.93
C SER A 53 -13.18 -0.65 -5.93
N LEU A 54 -12.10 -1.18 -5.38
CA LEU A 54 -11.01 -1.85 -6.08
C LEU A 54 -11.48 -3.15 -6.74
N SER A 55 -12.39 -3.89 -6.10
CA SER A 55 -12.91 -5.14 -6.67
C SER A 55 -13.92 -4.89 -7.78
N ALA A 56 -14.84 -3.94 -7.59
CA ALA A 56 -15.81 -3.58 -8.63
C ALA A 56 -15.17 -2.93 -9.87
N SER A 57 -14.05 -2.21 -9.68
CA SER A 57 -13.25 -1.66 -10.78
C SER A 57 -12.38 -2.70 -11.50
N GLY A 58 -12.36 -3.96 -11.02
CA GLY A 58 -11.53 -5.02 -11.58
C GLY A 58 -10.03 -4.81 -11.36
N LEU A 59 -9.66 -3.95 -10.40
CA LEU A 59 -8.28 -3.72 -10.03
C LEU A 59 -7.76 -4.85 -9.13
N ILE A 60 -8.59 -5.34 -8.21
CA ILE A 60 -8.23 -6.44 -7.32
C ILE A 60 -9.19 -7.62 -7.47
N ASP A 61 -8.63 -8.82 -7.47
CA ASP A 61 -9.33 -10.09 -7.42
C ASP A 61 -8.83 -10.91 -6.21
N SER A 62 -9.28 -12.16 -6.07
CA SER A 62 -8.88 -13.02 -4.95
C SER A 62 -7.38 -13.24 -4.86
N LEU A 63 -6.66 -13.29 -5.99
CA LEU A 63 -5.20 -13.44 -6.01
C LEU A 63 -4.49 -12.12 -5.68
N GLY A 64 -4.94 -11.03 -6.29
CA GLY A 64 -4.45 -9.67 -6.03
C GLY A 64 -4.61 -9.28 -4.56
N LEU A 65 -5.68 -9.73 -3.90
CA LEU A 65 -5.86 -9.56 -2.46
C LEU A 65 -4.72 -10.20 -1.66
N LEU A 66 -4.35 -11.44 -1.97
CA LEU A 66 -3.29 -12.14 -1.26
C LEU A 66 -1.94 -11.45 -1.45
N MET A 67 -1.67 -10.97 -2.67
CA MET A 67 -0.46 -10.20 -2.97
C MET A 67 -0.44 -8.87 -2.21
N LEU A 68 -1.56 -8.13 -2.23
CA LEU A 68 -1.72 -6.86 -1.52
C LEU A 68 -1.49 -7.04 -0.01
N VAL A 69 -2.15 -8.03 0.59
CA VAL A 69 -1.97 -8.33 2.02
C VAL A 69 -0.52 -8.69 2.31
N GLY A 70 0.11 -9.53 1.49
CA GLY A 70 1.53 -9.88 1.66
C GLY A 70 2.47 -8.66 1.63
N GLU A 71 2.23 -7.70 0.74
CA GLU A 71 3.03 -6.47 0.68
C GLU A 71 2.74 -5.51 1.85
N ILE A 72 1.49 -5.44 2.31
CA ILE A 72 1.10 -4.70 3.52
C ILE A 72 1.82 -5.27 4.75
N GLU A 73 1.76 -6.59 4.95
CA GLU A 73 2.43 -7.25 6.08
C GLU A 73 3.92 -6.96 6.09
N LYS A 74 4.58 -7.02 4.92
CA LYS A 74 6.01 -6.69 4.78
C LYS A 74 6.30 -5.23 5.06
N LYS A 75 5.54 -4.28 4.50
CA LYS A 75 5.80 -2.84 4.60
C LYS A 75 5.55 -2.30 6.01
N PHE A 76 4.54 -2.81 6.69
CA PHE A 76 4.14 -2.35 8.03
C PHE A 76 4.62 -3.25 9.16
N HIS A 77 5.28 -4.37 8.85
CA HIS A 77 5.72 -5.37 9.84
C HIS A 77 4.58 -5.88 10.73
N VAL A 78 3.39 -6.05 10.15
CA VAL A 78 2.19 -6.56 10.84
C VAL A 78 1.79 -7.92 10.29
N LYS A 79 0.94 -8.63 11.03
CA LYS A 79 0.29 -9.87 10.60
C LYS A 79 -1.21 -9.64 10.44
N VAL A 80 -1.73 -9.92 9.25
CA VAL A 80 -3.17 -9.91 8.97
C VAL A 80 -3.66 -11.35 9.18
N PRO A 81 -4.66 -11.59 10.05
CA PRO A 81 -5.13 -12.94 10.27
C PRO A 81 -5.93 -13.42 9.03
N PRO A 82 -5.81 -14.69 8.61
CA PRO A 82 -6.46 -15.19 7.38
C PRO A 82 -7.97 -15.01 7.33
N ARG A 83 -8.64 -14.98 8.48
CA ARG A 83 -10.09 -14.69 8.61
C ARG A 83 -10.49 -13.32 8.08
N ASP A 84 -9.56 -12.36 8.04
CA ASP A 84 -9.82 -11.00 7.57
C ASP A 84 -9.48 -10.85 6.08
N TYR A 85 -9.03 -11.92 5.41
CA TYR A 85 -8.73 -11.92 3.97
C TYR A 85 -10.04 -11.93 3.19
N SER A 86 -10.62 -10.75 3.03
CA SER A 86 -11.86 -10.55 2.31
C SER A 86 -11.76 -9.32 1.41
N LEU A 87 -12.27 -9.45 0.19
CA LEU A 87 -12.42 -8.33 -0.72
C LEU A 87 -13.26 -7.21 -0.11
N ASN A 88 -14.20 -7.52 0.79
CA ASN A 88 -14.97 -6.47 1.48
C ASN A 88 -14.11 -5.62 2.43
N THR A 89 -13.15 -6.24 3.13
CA THR A 89 -12.25 -5.56 4.09
C THR A 89 -11.19 -4.73 3.36
N PHE A 90 -10.71 -5.23 2.22
CA PHE A 90 -9.64 -4.61 1.44
C PHE A 90 -10.15 -3.95 0.14
N ASP A 91 -11.43 -3.57 0.10
CA ASP A 91 -12.08 -3.11 -1.13
C ASP A 91 -11.72 -1.68 -1.52
N SER A 92 -11.31 -0.84 -0.59
CA SER A 92 -11.02 0.57 -0.87
C SER A 92 -9.85 1.06 -0.04
N VAL A 93 -9.20 2.13 -0.48
CA VAL A 93 -8.06 2.71 0.23
C VAL A 93 -8.45 3.14 1.65
N ALA A 94 -9.64 3.71 1.82
CA ALA A 94 -10.18 4.11 3.11
C ALA A 94 -10.36 2.91 4.06
N LYS A 95 -10.96 1.81 3.57
CA LYS A 95 -11.16 0.59 4.38
C LYS A 95 -9.84 -0.05 4.79
N ILE A 96 -8.88 -0.14 3.88
CA ILE A 96 -7.54 -0.68 4.16
C ILE A 96 -6.85 0.18 5.22
N SER A 97 -6.90 1.50 5.06
CA SER A 97 -6.25 2.44 5.98
C SER A 97 -6.90 2.42 7.37
N ALA A 98 -8.23 2.29 7.44
CA ALA A 98 -8.96 2.11 8.69
C ALA A 98 -8.60 0.78 9.38
N TYR A 99 -8.53 -0.31 8.62
CA TYR A 99 -8.09 -1.61 9.13
C TYR A 99 -6.67 -1.55 9.68
N LEU A 100 -5.73 -0.97 8.93
CA LEU A 100 -4.33 -0.81 9.34
C LEU A 100 -4.18 0.08 10.57
N SER A 101 -4.97 1.14 10.68
CA SER A 101 -4.97 2.00 11.87
C SER A 101 -5.35 1.27 13.16
N GLY A 102 -6.05 0.13 13.07
CA GLY A 102 -6.41 -0.71 14.20
C GLY A 102 -5.36 -1.76 14.59
N ILE A 103 -4.47 -2.14 13.66
CA ILE A 103 -3.48 -3.21 13.89
C ILE A 103 -2.03 -2.72 13.89
N VAL A 104 -1.74 -1.60 13.22
CA VAL A 104 -0.42 -0.98 13.22
C VAL A 104 -0.28 -0.22 14.53
N PRO A 105 0.69 -0.57 15.39
CA PRO A 105 0.92 0.15 16.64
C PRO A 105 1.31 1.60 16.32
N LYS A 106 0.58 2.54 16.91
CA LYS A 106 0.95 3.96 16.92
C LYS A 106 2.05 4.10 17.96
N GLY A 107 3.29 4.18 17.49
CA GLY A 107 4.45 4.45 18.34
C GLY A 107 4.33 5.76 19.11
#